data_AF-A0A7C4V892-F1
#
_entry.id   AF-A0A7C4V892-F1
#
_cell.length_a   1.000
_cell.length_b   1.000
_cell.length_c   1.000
_cell.angle_alpha   90.00
_cell.angle_beta   90.00
_cell.angle_gamma   90.00
#
_symmetry.space_group_name_H-M   'P 1'
#
loop_
_entity.id
_entity.type
_entity.pdbx_description
1 polymer ?
#
loop_
_entity_poly.entity_id
_entity_poly.type
_entity_poly.pdbx_seq_one_letter_code
_entity_poly.pdbx_strand_id
1 'polypeptide(L)'
;MTKSNPGNFLEDFAPGQTIAHATPRTITEGDVALNIALTGSRYALFSADSFAQDCGLPSAPIDPLLVFHVVFGKSVPDISLNAVANLGYAEGRFLAPVYPGDTLNAVSEVLGVKQNSNGKTGVVTVRTEGFNQDGAPVLTYVRWVMVNKRDAPPPLEGEGAGGRGEASSRDGKSPPPPPLPPPGGGEFKLQPLVRAQELLLPPGLDFSNYNFALAGSPHAFEDYEVGEKIDHVDGMTVEEAEHQLATRLYQNTAKVHFDALAQKDSRFGRRLIYGGVAISLARALAFNGLANAPLMLAINGGRHVNPLFAGDTLYAWSEVLAKEDLGAAGALRLRLVAAKRPCTDFPAKNDAGDYDSDVVLDFDYWAAIPKR
;
A
#
# COMPACT_ATOMS: atom_id res chain seq x y z
N MET A 1 -8.08 -25.25 26.55
CA MET A 1 -7.72 -24.11 25.67
C MET A 1 -6.29 -24.31 25.18
N THR A 2 -6.08 -24.23 23.87
CA THR A 2 -4.72 -24.29 23.30
C THR A 2 -3.99 -22.99 23.61
N LYS A 3 -2.65 -23.04 23.70
CA LYS A 3 -1.82 -21.84 23.96
C LYS A 3 -1.50 -21.04 22.68
N SER A 4 -1.84 -21.59 21.51
CA SER A 4 -1.68 -20.95 20.21
C SER A 4 -2.79 -19.93 19.93
N ASN A 5 -2.46 -18.78 19.34
CA ASN A 5 -3.45 -17.82 18.86
C ASN A 5 -3.97 -18.27 17.47
N PRO A 6 -5.26 -18.60 17.31
CA PRO A 6 -5.82 -19.00 16.01
C PRO A 6 -6.11 -17.80 15.07
N GLY A 7 -5.92 -16.56 15.54
CA GLY A 7 -6.46 -15.36 14.91
C GLY A 7 -7.98 -15.29 14.99
N ASN A 8 -8.56 -14.22 14.47
CA ASN A 8 -10.01 -14.04 14.42
C ASN A 8 -10.60 -14.58 13.12
N PHE A 9 -11.83 -15.06 13.21
CA PHE A 9 -12.71 -15.40 12.08
C PHE A 9 -13.84 -14.37 11.98
N LEU A 10 -14.64 -14.42 10.92
CA LEU A 10 -15.67 -13.42 10.66
C LEU A 10 -16.58 -13.14 11.87
N GLU A 11 -17.04 -14.20 12.54
CA GLU A 11 -17.94 -14.14 13.70
C GLU A 11 -17.28 -13.63 14.99
N ASP A 12 -15.95 -13.47 15.02
CA ASP A 12 -15.23 -12.94 16.18
C ASP A 12 -15.16 -11.39 16.16
N PHE A 13 -15.55 -10.76 15.05
CA PHE A 13 -15.53 -9.30 14.89
C PHE A 13 -16.88 -8.66 15.21
N ALA A 14 -16.84 -7.50 15.88
CA ALA A 14 -18.01 -6.65 16.11
C ALA A 14 -17.69 -5.18 15.81
N PRO A 15 -18.59 -4.41 15.15
CA PRO A 15 -18.40 -2.96 14.99
C PRO A 15 -18.15 -2.24 16.33
N GLY A 16 -17.21 -1.28 16.34
CA GLY A 16 -16.73 -0.57 17.53
C GLY A 16 -15.70 -1.34 18.35
N GLN A 17 -15.41 -2.61 18.05
CA GLN A 17 -14.34 -3.37 18.70
C GLN A 17 -12.99 -2.73 18.39
N THR A 18 -12.22 -2.47 19.44
CA THR A 18 -10.83 -2.02 19.33
C THR A 18 -9.88 -3.16 19.69
N ILE A 19 -8.86 -3.37 18.87
CA ILE A 19 -7.86 -4.42 19.03
C ILE A 19 -6.47 -3.77 19.08
N ALA A 20 -5.82 -3.83 20.25
CA ALA A 20 -4.42 -3.46 20.38
C ALA A 20 -3.53 -4.62 19.92
N HIS A 21 -2.70 -4.38 18.91
CA HIS A 21 -1.90 -5.44 18.30
C HIS A 21 -0.61 -5.69 19.07
N ALA A 22 -0.21 -6.95 19.14
CA ALA A 22 1.03 -7.35 19.79
C ALA A 22 2.27 -6.88 19.02
N THR A 23 3.43 -7.02 19.66
CA THR A 23 4.77 -6.73 19.12
C THR A 23 5.01 -5.28 18.70
N PRO A 24 5.19 -4.34 19.65
CA PRO A 24 5.87 -3.06 19.37
C PRO A 24 7.15 -3.29 18.56
N ARG A 25 7.45 -2.39 17.62
CA ARG A 25 8.63 -2.49 16.77
C ARG A 25 9.40 -1.18 16.69
N THR A 26 10.56 -1.14 17.33
CA THR A 26 11.58 -0.10 17.11
C THR A 26 12.12 -0.23 15.70
N ILE A 27 12.02 0.79 14.85
CA ILE A 27 12.61 0.81 13.51
C ILE A 27 14.04 1.37 13.62
N THR A 28 14.98 0.80 12.88
CA THR A 28 16.42 1.11 12.97
C THR A 28 17.02 1.30 11.58
N GLU A 29 18.27 1.77 11.51
CA GLU A 29 19.01 1.84 10.25
C GLU A 29 19.18 0.47 9.57
N GLY A 30 19.21 -0.63 10.34
CA GLY A 30 19.23 -1.98 9.78
C GLY A 30 17.96 -2.30 8.98
N ASP A 31 16.82 -1.77 9.40
CA ASP A 31 15.55 -1.91 8.70
C ASP A 31 15.54 -1.09 7.41
N VAL A 32 16.10 0.12 7.44
CA VAL A 32 16.30 0.98 6.27
C VAL A 32 17.19 0.29 5.24
N ALA A 33 18.37 -0.20 5.67
CA ALA A 33 19.31 -0.88 4.79
C ALA A 33 18.69 -2.14 4.16
N LEU A 34 17.94 -2.93 4.92
CA LEU A 34 17.26 -4.12 4.39
C LEU A 34 16.12 -3.74 3.43
N ASN A 35 15.35 -2.69 3.71
CA ASN A 35 14.32 -2.20 2.80
C ASN A 35 14.91 -1.73 1.46
N ILE A 36 16.02 -0.99 1.49
CA ILE A 36 16.74 -0.58 0.27
C ILE A 36 17.26 -1.81 -0.48
N ALA A 37 17.86 -2.78 0.21
CA ALA A 37 18.37 -4.00 -0.42
C ALA A 37 17.28 -4.84 -1.10
N LEU A 38 16.06 -4.85 -0.54
CA LEU A 38 14.93 -5.62 -1.06
C LEU A 38 14.15 -4.92 -2.18
N THR A 39 14.26 -3.60 -2.30
CA THR A 39 13.45 -2.81 -3.24
C THR A 39 14.28 -2.09 -4.30
N GLY A 40 15.55 -1.79 -4.00
CA GLY A 40 16.39 -0.92 -4.81
C GLY A 40 15.92 0.53 -4.84
N SER A 41 15.10 0.99 -3.87
CA SER A 41 14.63 2.38 -3.81
C SER A 41 15.81 3.36 -3.81
N ARG A 42 15.71 4.42 -4.64
CA ARG A 42 16.78 5.44 -4.83
C ARG A 42 16.36 6.85 -4.44
N TYR A 43 15.21 7.02 -3.79
CA TYR A 43 14.75 8.34 -3.37
C TYR A 43 15.75 8.96 -2.39
N ALA A 44 16.37 10.07 -2.81
CA ALA A 44 17.48 10.68 -2.08
C ALA A 44 17.11 11.10 -0.65
N LEU A 45 15.86 11.53 -0.45
CA LEU A 45 15.31 11.95 0.85
C LEU A 45 15.45 10.87 1.94
N PHE A 46 15.40 9.59 1.58
CA PHE A 46 15.51 8.47 2.52
C PHE A 46 16.88 7.78 2.48
N SER A 47 17.77 8.22 1.58
CA SER A 47 19.05 7.55 1.32
C SER A 47 20.24 8.29 1.93
N ALA A 48 20.10 9.58 2.24
CA ALA A 48 21.20 10.39 2.77
C ALA A 48 20.69 11.45 3.76
N ASP A 49 21.23 11.43 4.98
CA ASP A 49 20.95 12.45 6.00
C ASP A 49 21.28 13.86 5.52
N SER A 50 22.41 14.03 4.83
CA SER A 50 22.80 15.33 4.29
C SER A 50 21.77 15.88 3.30
N PHE A 51 21.20 15.02 2.45
CA PHE A 51 20.17 15.43 1.50
C PHE A 51 18.87 15.80 2.22
N ALA A 52 18.46 15.02 3.22
CA ALA A 52 17.27 15.32 4.02
C ALA A 52 17.43 16.63 4.81
N GLN A 53 18.63 16.90 5.32
CA GLN A 53 18.99 18.16 6.00
C GLN A 53 18.96 19.35 5.05
N ASP A 54 19.43 19.21 3.82
CA ASP A 54 19.29 20.24 2.77
C ASP A 54 17.80 20.54 2.45
N CYS A 55 16.89 19.59 2.74
CA CYS A 55 15.44 19.77 2.60
C CYS A 55 14.75 20.29 3.88
N GLY A 56 15.50 20.59 4.95
CA GLY A 56 14.99 21.12 6.22
C GLY A 56 14.61 20.09 7.28
N LEU A 57 14.84 18.79 7.03
CA LEU A 57 14.63 17.72 8.01
C LEU A 57 15.85 17.55 8.95
N PRO A 58 15.68 17.03 10.16
CA PRO A 58 16.81 16.77 11.07
C PRO A 58 17.78 15.68 10.54
N SER A 59 17.26 14.67 9.85
CA SER A 59 17.97 13.54 9.24
C SER A 59 17.06 12.87 8.20
N ALA A 60 17.52 11.80 7.56
CA ALA A 60 16.69 11.00 6.67
C ALA A 60 15.56 10.32 7.48
N PRO A 61 14.28 10.56 7.14
CA PRO A 61 13.18 9.83 7.75
C PRO A 61 13.08 8.42 7.17
N ILE A 62 12.35 7.55 7.88
CA ILE A 62 11.97 6.23 7.39
C ILE A 62 11.02 6.39 6.19
N ASP A 63 11.23 5.61 5.13
CA ASP A 63 10.34 5.55 3.97
C ASP A 63 8.88 5.30 4.43
N PRO A 64 7.90 6.13 4.02
CA PRO A 64 6.51 5.96 4.39
C PRO A 64 5.94 4.56 4.09
N LEU A 65 6.38 3.89 3.02
CA LEU A 65 5.92 2.53 2.73
C LEU A 65 6.48 1.51 3.73
N LEU A 66 7.71 1.69 4.23
CA LEU A 66 8.24 0.84 5.30
C LEU A 66 7.43 1.03 6.59
N VAL A 67 7.09 2.28 6.95
CA VAL A 67 6.19 2.59 8.08
C VAL A 67 4.84 1.89 7.88
N PHE A 68 4.23 2.03 6.70
CA PHE A 68 2.97 1.41 6.35
C PHE A 68 3.02 -0.12 6.47
N HIS A 69 4.07 -0.77 5.94
CA HIS A 69 4.21 -2.22 5.99
C HIS A 69 4.43 -2.74 7.41
N VAL A 70 5.19 -2.03 8.25
CA VAL A 70 5.37 -2.38 9.66
C VAL A 70 4.03 -2.31 10.40
N VAL A 71 3.31 -1.18 10.31
CA VAL A 71 1.99 -1.00 10.95
C VAL A 71 0.98 -2.02 10.43
N PHE A 72 0.94 -2.24 9.10
CA PHE A 72 0.08 -3.26 8.50
C PHE A 72 0.40 -4.65 9.04
N GLY A 73 1.68 -5.03 9.10
CA GLY A 73 2.16 -6.31 9.61
C GLY A 73 1.70 -6.58 11.04
N LYS A 74 1.66 -5.55 11.90
CA LYS A 74 1.14 -5.66 13.28
C LYS A 74 -0.32 -6.09 13.31
N SER A 75 -1.14 -5.60 12.38
CA SER A 75 -2.56 -5.95 12.32
C SER A 75 -2.85 -7.37 11.80
N VAL A 76 -1.88 -8.02 11.14
CA VAL A 76 -2.13 -9.28 10.42
C VAL A 76 -2.60 -10.42 11.33
N PRO A 77 -1.94 -10.72 12.48
CA PRO A 77 -2.35 -11.83 13.34
C PRO A 77 -3.81 -11.77 13.77
N ASP A 78 -4.31 -10.55 14.03
CA ASP A 78 -5.65 -10.33 14.59
C ASP A 78 -6.70 -10.04 13.52
N ILE A 79 -6.35 -9.36 12.43
CA ILE A 79 -7.33 -8.92 11.41
C ILE A 79 -7.40 -9.89 10.22
N SER A 80 -6.25 -10.37 9.73
CA SER A 80 -6.19 -11.01 8.41
C SER A 80 -5.44 -12.34 8.35
N LEU A 81 -5.14 -12.96 9.50
CA LEU A 81 -4.52 -14.28 9.53
C LEU A 81 -5.38 -15.35 8.84
N ASN A 82 -6.71 -15.19 8.94
CA ASN A 82 -7.70 -16.07 8.30
C ASN A 82 -8.43 -15.38 7.13
N ALA A 83 -7.86 -14.30 6.59
CA ALA A 83 -8.40 -13.62 5.41
C ALA A 83 -8.12 -14.41 4.12
N VAL A 84 -9.06 -14.31 3.18
CA VAL A 84 -8.95 -14.77 1.79
C VAL A 84 -8.31 -13.70 0.92
N ALA A 85 -8.55 -12.42 1.17
CA ALA A 85 -7.96 -11.33 0.40
C ALA A 85 -8.09 -10.00 1.12
N ASN A 86 -7.16 -9.09 0.86
CA ASN A 86 -7.36 -7.67 1.11
C ASN A 86 -8.05 -7.05 -0.10
N LEU A 87 -9.21 -6.43 0.10
CA LEU A 87 -10.07 -5.95 -0.98
C LEU A 87 -9.85 -4.47 -1.31
N GLY A 88 -9.26 -3.70 -0.39
CA GLY A 88 -8.85 -2.34 -0.68
C GLY A 88 -8.35 -1.57 0.54
N TYR A 89 -8.01 -0.31 0.27
CA TYR A 89 -7.55 0.70 1.22
C TYR A 89 -8.29 2.01 0.97
N ALA A 90 -8.39 2.85 1.98
CA ALA A 90 -8.89 4.22 1.88
C ALA A 90 -8.35 5.06 3.03
N GLU A 91 -8.45 6.39 2.91
CA GLU A 91 -8.16 7.35 3.98
C GLU A 91 -6.76 7.19 4.61
N GLY A 92 -5.78 6.68 3.86
CA GLY A 92 -4.43 6.53 4.34
C GLY A 92 -3.76 7.90 4.47
N ARG A 93 -3.29 8.25 5.66
CA ARG A 93 -2.60 9.52 5.92
C ARG A 93 -1.35 9.28 6.74
N PHE A 94 -0.22 9.77 6.25
CA PHE A 94 1.03 9.85 7.02
C PHE A 94 1.00 11.14 7.82
N LEU A 95 0.99 11.02 9.15
CA LEU A 95 0.66 12.12 10.07
C LEU A 95 1.90 12.79 10.67
N ALA A 96 2.99 12.03 10.81
CA ALA A 96 4.27 12.52 11.30
C ALA A 96 5.41 11.69 10.65
N PRO A 97 6.60 12.29 10.43
CA PRO A 97 7.76 11.53 10.02
C PRO A 97 8.16 10.54 11.12
N VAL A 98 8.67 9.39 10.72
CA VAL A 98 9.26 8.38 11.61
C VAL A 98 10.76 8.38 11.36
N TYR A 99 11.56 8.26 12.42
CA TYR A 99 13.02 8.23 12.32
C TYR A 99 13.60 6.91 12.84
N PRO A 100 14.82 6.52 12.43
CA PRO A 100 15.55 5.45 13.10
C PRO A 100 15.60 5.68 14.62
N GLY A 101 15.20 4.67 15.39
CA GLY A 101 15.04 4.72 16.85
C GLY A 101 13.59 4.81 17.33
N ASP A 102 12.65 5.28 16.48
CA ASP A 102 11.23 5.33 16.85
C ASP A 102 10.63 3.93 16.99
N THR A 103 9.69 3.77 17.92
CA THR A 103 9.01 2.49 18.19
C THR A 103 7.54 2.55 17.81
N LEU A 104 7.15 1.74 16.82
CA LEU A 104 5.79 1.71 16.31
C LEU A 104 4.94 0.65 17.01
N ASN A 105 3.73 1.06 17.41
CA ASN A 105 2.62 0.23 17.85
C ASN A 105 1.45 0.39 16.88
N ALA A 106 0.49 -0.54 16.90
CA ALA A 106 -0.71 -0.43 16.08
C ALA A 106 -1.98 -0.83 16.84
N VAL A 107 -3.07 -0.14 16.55
CA VAL A 107 -4.42 -0.44 17.05
C VAL A 107 -5.39 -0.45 15.88
N SER A 108 -6.31 -1.40 15.83
CA SER A 108 -7.39 -1.41 14.85
C SER A 108 -8.76 -1.28 15.50
N GLU A 109 -9.60 -0.40 14.97
CA GLU A 109 -11.03 -0.32 15.24
C GLU A 109 -11.80 -1.01 14.11
N VAL A 110 -12.71 -1.93 14.46
CA VAL A 110 -13.64 -2.54 13.51
C VAL A 110 -14.76 -1.55 13.21
N LEU A 111 -14.77 -1.03 11.98
CA LEU A 111 -15.81 -0.10 11.54
C LEU A 111 -17.07 -0.84 11.09
N GLY A 112 -16.92 -2.02 10.49
CA GLY A 112 -18.04 -2.78 9.98
C GLY A 112 -17.73 -4.23 9.67
N VAL A 113 -18.77 -5.06 9.78
CA VAL A 113 -18.73 -6.50 9.48
C VAL A 113 -19.94 -6.84 8.63
N LYS A 114 -19.72 -7.47 7.48
CA LYS A 114 -20.79 -7.87 6.57
C LYS A 114 -20.57 -9.28 6.05
N GLN A 115 -21.49 -10.20 6.35
CA GLN A 115 -21.45 -11.54 5.79
C GLN A 115 -21.74 -11.53 4.28
N ASN A 116 -20.99 -12.31 3.51
CA ASN A 116 -21.28 -12.54 2.09
C ASN A 116 -22.46 -13.51 1.92
N SER A 117 -23.13 -13.42 0.77
CA SER A 117 -24.28 -14.28 0.44
C SER A 117 -23.97 -15.77 0.40
N ASN A 118 -22.70 -16.14 0.14
CA ASN A 118 -22.24 -17.53 0.16
C ASN A 118 -22.24 -18.17 1.56
N GLY A 119 -22.41 -17.38 2.62
CA GLY A 119 -22.49 -17.85 4.01
C GLY A 119 -21.19 -18.41 4.59
N LYS A 120 -20.08 -18.40 3.84
CA LYS A 120 -18.77 -18.96 4.23
C LYS A 120 -17.74 -17.88 4.58
N THR A 121 -17.95 -16.67 4.08
CA THR A 121 -17.03 -15.54 4.21
C THR A 121 -17.79 -14.25 4.53
N GLY A 122 -17.08 -13.20 4.89
CA GLY A 122 -17.62 -11.85 4.99
C GLY A 122 -16.53 -10.80 4.90
N VAL A 123 -16.93 -9.55 4.75
CA VAL A 123 -16.04 -8.40 4.68
C VAL A 123 -15.97 -7.76 6.05
N VAL A 124 -14.76 -7.60 6.57
CA VAL A 124 -14.46 -6.83 7.78
C VAL A 124 -13.72 -5.57 7.36
N THR A 125 -14.23 -4.41 7.77
CA THR A 125 -13.59 -3.11 7.52
C THR A 125 -13.01 -2.58 8.82
N VAL A 126 -11.74 -2.19 8.80
CA VAL A 126 -11.03 -1.69 9.98
C VAL A 126 -10.33 -0.37 9.68
N ARG A 127 -10.32 0.53 10.66
CA ARG A 127 -9.36 1.64 10.72
C ARG A 127 -8.19 1.19 11.55
N THR A 128 -6.99 1.22 11.00
CA THR A 128 -5.76 0.93 11.72
C THR A 128 -4.97 2.22 11.92
N GLU A 129 -4.52 2.45 13.14
CA GLU A 129 -3.68 3.58 13.52
C GLU A 129 -2.35 3.08 14.07
N GLY A 130 -1.26 3.68 13.59
CA GLY A 130 0.09 3.47 14.07
C GLY A 130 0.53 4.62 14.96
N PHE A 131 1.20 4.31 16.07
CA PHE A 131 1.68 5.28 17.05
C PHE A 131 3.17 5.08 17.34
N ASN A 132 3.90 6.16 17.62
CA ASN A 132 5.28 6.08 18.10
C ASN A 132 5.35 5.79 19.62
N GLN A 133 6.57 5.83 20.19
CA GLN A 133 6.84 5.58 21.61
C GLN A 133 6.15 6.57 22.57
N ASP A 134 5.84 7.78 22.11
CA ASP A 134 5.20 8.84 22.89
C ASP A 134 3.67 8.79 22.78
N GLY A 135 3.14 7.80 22.05
CA GLY A 135 1.71 7.70 21.76
C GLY A 135 1.22 8.69 20.70
N ALA A 136 2.14 9.35 19.97
CA ALA A 136 1.77 10.23 18.87
C ALA A 136 1.41 9.42 17.63
N PRO A 137 0.29 9.72 16.94
CA PRO A 137 -0.11 9.00 15.74
C PRO A 137 0.81 9.35 14.56
N VAL A 138 1.31 8.34 13.87
CA VAL A 138 2.22 8.50 12.71
C VAL A 138 1.57 8.09 11.39
N LEU A 139 0.57 7.21 11.45
CA LEU A 139 -0.14 6.69 10.28
C LEU A 139 -1.56 6.31 10.68
N THR A 140 -2.53 6.62 9.83
CA THR A 140 -3.89 6.08 9.91
C THR A 140 -4.34 5.63 8.53
N TYR A 141 -5.04 4.51 8.41
CA TYR A 141 -5.67 4.09 7.17
C TYR A 141 -6.87 3.20 7.45
N VAL A 142 -7.79 3.12 6.48
CA VAL A 142 -8.87 2.14 6.47
C VAL A 142 -8.53 1.05 5.46
N ARG A 143 -8.80 -0.21 5.81
CA ARG A 143 -8.78 -1.33 4.87
C ARG A 143 -9.96 -2.25 5.10
N TRP A 144 -10.33 -3.02 4.07
CA TRP A 144 -11.33 -4.07 4.22
C TRP A 144 -10.82 -5.39 3.65
N VAL A 145 -11.10 -6.45 4.38
CA VAL A 145 -10.61 -7.80 4.11
C VAL A 145 -11.76 -8.79 4.03
N MET A 146 -11.65 -9.75 3.12
CA MET A 146 -12.56 -10.89 3.10
C MET A 146 -12.05 -11.94 4.09
N VAL A 147 -12.82 -12.27 5.12
CA VAL A 147 -12.45 -13.20 6.20
C VAL A 147 -13.34 -14.44 6.16
N ASN A 148 -12.73 -15.60 6.40
CA ASN A 148 -13.47 -16.86 6.52
C ASN A 148 -14.26 -16.93 7.83
N LYS A 149 -15.37 -17.65 7.81
CA LYS A 149 -15.98 -18.18 9.04
C LYS A 149 -15.19 -19.37 9.56
N ARG A 150 -15.26 -19.67 10.84
CA ARG A 150 -14.48 -20.76 11.46
C ARG A 150 -14.81 -22.13 10.88
N ASP A 151 -16.08 -22.36 10.57
CA ASP A 151 -16.57 -23.62 10.00
C ASP A 151 -16.40 -23.70 8.48
N ALA A 152 -15.88 -22.64 7.84
CA ALA A 152 -15.47 -22.72 6.45
C ALA A 152 -14.19 -23.57 6.35
N PRO A 153 -13.98 -24.32 5.25
CA PRO A 153 -12.73 -25.02 5.04
C PRO A 153 -11.54 -24.03 5.16
N PRO A 154 -10.40 -24.48 5.70
CA PRO A 154 -9.25 -23.61 5.93
C PRO A 154 -8.84 -22.89 4.64
N PRO A 155 -8.29 -21.66 4.72
CA PRO A 155 -8.02 -20.84 3.56
C PRO A 155 -7.03 -21.52 2.61
N LEU A 156 -7.59 -22.12 1.57
CA LEU A 156 -6.94 -22.44 0.31
C LEU A 156 -7.66 -21.53 -0.68
N GLU A 157 -7.13 -20.33 -0.93
CA GLU A 157 -7.82 -19.28 -1.69
C GLU A 157 -8.36 -19.77 -3.05
N GLY A 158 -9.51 -19.24 -3.47
CA GLY A 158 -10.13 -19.63 -4.73
C GLY A 158 -11.27 -18.78 -5.29
N GLU A 159 -11.82 -17.79 -4.59
CA GLU A 159 -12.76 -16.83 -5.19
C GLU A 159 -12.10 -15.45 -5.31
N GLY A 160 -11.66 -15.12 -6.53
CA GLY A 160 -11.36 -13.73 -6.85
C GLY A 160 -12.65 -12.92 -6.81
N ALA A 161 -12.59 -11.67 -6.38
CA ALA A 161 -13.70 -10.72 -6.46
C ALA A 161 -14.01 -10.29 -7.92
N GLY A 162 -13.99 -11.23 -8.87
CA GLY A 162 -14.37 -11.06 -10.27
C GLY A 162 -15.81 -11.52 -10.48
N GLY A 163 -16.76 -10.70 -10.04
CA GLY A 163 -18.18 -10.89 -10.34
C GLY A 163 -18.52 -10.30 -11.71
N ARG A 164 -18.85 -11.18 -12.65
CA ARG A 164 -19.43 -10.86 -13.97
C ARG A 164 -20.61 -9.90 -13.84
N GLY A 165 -20.65 -8.88 -14.69
CA GLY A 165 -21.83 -8.07 -14.99
C GLY A 165 -21.80 -7.66 -16.45
N GLU A 166 -22.79 -8.09 -17.22
CA GLU A 166 -22.94 -7.81 -18.64
C GLU A 166 -23.22 -6.32 -18.94
N ALA A 167 -22.90 -5.97 -20.18
CA ALA A 167 -22.83 -4.66 -20.82
C ALA A 167 -23.97 -3.64 -20.59
N SER A 168 -23.60 -2.36 -20.54
CA SER A 168 -24.15 -1.35 -21.47
C SER A 168 -23.18 -0.19 -21.65
N SER A 169 -22.99 0.24 -22.90
CA SER A 169 -22.04 1.26 -23.33
C SER A 169 -22.47 2.68 -22.98
N ARG A 170 -21.49 3.56 -22.68
CA ARG A 170 -21.50 5.00 -22.96
C ARG A 170 -20.11 5.61 -22.73
N ASP A 171 -19.71 6.45 -23.69
CA ASP A 171 -18.44 7.18 -23.78
C ASP A 171 -18.19 8.19 -22.64
N GLY A 172 -16.91 8.48 -22.37
CA GLY A 172 -16.48 9.82 -21.95
C GLY A 172 -15.47 9.91 -20.80
N LYS A 173 -14.23 10.32 -21.16
CA LYS A 173 -13.17 10.96 -20.35
C LYS A 173 -13.59 11.38 -18.94
N SER A 174 -13.48 10.46 -17.98
CA SER A 174 -13.60 10.76 -16.55
C SER A 174 -12.35 10.25 -15.84
N PRO A 175 -11.83 10.96 -14.82
CA PRO A 175 -10.75 10.43 -13.99
C PRO A 175 -11.18 9.08 -13.39
N PRO A 176 -10.24 8.16 -13.12
CA PRO A 176 -10.57 6.86 -12.56
C PRO A 176 -11.43 7.06 -11.30
N PRO A 177 -12.53 6.29 -11.15
CA PRO A 177 -13.41 6.44 -10.00
C PRO A 177 -12.61 6.16 -8.72
N PRO A 178 -12.92 6.85 -7.60
CA PRO A 178 -12.35 6.53 -6.30
C PRO A 178 -12.56 5.05 -5.96
N PRO A 179 -11.74 4.45 -5.07
CA PRO A 179 -11.91 3.05 -4.70
C PRO A 179 -13.35 2.77 -4.29
N LEU A 180 -13.97 1.78 -4.92
CA LEU A 180 -15.34 1.37 -4.60
C LEU A 180 -15.43 1.11 -3.07
N PRO A 181 -16.37 1.77 -2.36
CA PRO A 181 -16.58 1.51 -0.94
C PRO A 181 -16.97 0.03 -0.74
N PRO A 182 -16.76 -0.53 0.48
CA PRO A 182 -17.14 -1.91 0.76
C PRO A 182 -18.61 -2.14 0.38
N PRO A 183 -18.95 -3.23 -0.34
CA PRO A 183 -20.31 -3.41 -0.83
C PRO A 183 -21.29 -3.57 0.33
N GLY A 184 -22.23 -2.62 0.47
CA GLY A 184 -23.45 -2.65 1.30
C GLY A 184 -23.32 -2.37 2.81
N GLY A 185 -23.45 -1.09 3.17
CA GLY A 185 -24.37 -0.55 4.20
C GLY A 185 -24.18 -0.86 5.69
N GLY A 186 -23.84 0.18 6.46
CA GLY A 186 -24.13 0.31 7.90
C GLY A 186 -23.17 1.24 8.67
N GLU A 187 -23.67 2.41 9.10
CA GLU A 187 -23.09 3.46 9.99
C GLU A 187 -21.85 4.28 9.59
N PHE A 188 -20.85 3.77 8.87
CA PHE A 188 -19.66 4.57 8.51
C PHE A 188 -19.55 4.83 7.00
N LYS A 189 -19.15 6.06 6.64
CA LYS A 189 -18.94 6.50 5.27
C LYS A 189 -17.46 6.78 5.05
N LEU A 190 -16.85 6.06 4.12
CA LEU A 190 -15.48 6.33 3.72
C LEU A 190 -15.41 7.58 2.84
N GLN A 191 -14.39 8.38 3.07
CA GLN A 191 -14.03 9.44 2.15
C GLN A 191 -13.49 8.82 0.86
N PRO A 192 -13.94 9.29 -0.31
CA PRO A 192 -13.48 8.77 -1.59
C PRO A 192 -12.01 9.11 -1.90
N LEU A 193 -11.47 10.12 -1.21
CA LEU A 193 -10.17 10.74 -1.50
C LEU A 193 -9.69 11.46 -0.24
N VAL A 194 -8.41 11.32 0.13
CA VAL A 194 -7.79 12.22 1.10
C VAL A 194 -7.63 13.57 0.41
N ARG A 195 -8.30 14.60 0.95
CA ARG A 195 -8.31 15.94 0.37
C ARG A 195 -6.96 16.62 0.55
N ALA A 196 -6.63 17.53 -0.36
CA ALA A 196 -5.39 18.30 -0.33
C ALA A 196 -5.13 18.99 1.03
N GLN A 197 -6.19 19.50 1.67
CA GLN A 197 -6.11 20.21 2.96
C GLN A 197 -5.80 19.28 4.15
N GLU A 198 -5.87 17.96 3.94
CA GLU A 198 -5.55 16.94 4.95
C GLU A 198 -4.15 16.34 4.74
N LEU A 199 -3.43 16.76 3.70
CA LEU A 199 -2.06 16.37 3.46
C LEU A 199 -1.13 17.14 4.40
N LEU A 200 -0.25 16.41 5.07
CA LEU A 200 0.68 16.97 6.05
C LEU A 200 2.11 16.83 5.55
N LEU A 201 2.79 17.95 5.37
CA LEU A 201 4.24 17.96 5.20
C LEU A 201 4.89 17.76 6.59
N PRO A 202 5.97 16.96 6.68
CA PRO A 202 6.77 16.87 7.89
C PRO A 202 7.19 18.27 8.38
N PRO A 203 7.16 18.51 9.70
CA PRO A 203 7.63 19.79 10.24
C PRO A 203 9.05 20.10 9.79
N GLY A 204 9.26 21.28 9.23
CA GLY A 204 10.56 21.74 8.72
C GLY A 204 10.87 21.36 7.28
N LEU A 205 10.12 20.45 6.64
CA LEU A 205 10.34 20.13 5.23
C LEU A 205 9.97 21.33 4.35
N ASP A 206 10.96 21.87 3.62
CA ASP A 206 10.76 23.04 2.75
C ASP A 206 11.37 22.92 1.35
N PHE A 207 12.16 21.88 1.09
CA PHE A 207 12.86 21.67 -0.18
C PHE A 207 13.74 22.88 -0.64
N SER A 208 14.08 23.79 0.26
CA SER A 208 14.69 25.09 -0.09
C SER A 208 16.08 24.97 -0.69
N ASN A 209 16.88 23.98 -0.28
CA ASN A 209 18.19 23.68 -0.87
C ASN A 209 18.18 22.37 -1.68
N TYR A 210 17.04 22.02 -2.28
CA TYR A 210 16.88 20.77 -3.00
C TYR A 210 17.82 20.65 -4.21
N ASN A 211 18.72 19.66 -4.16
CA ASN A 211 19.67 19.40 -5.23
C ASN A 211 19.09 18.41 -6.26
N PHE A 212 18.53 18.94 -7.35
CA PHE A 212 17.96 18.16 -8.45
C PHE A 212 18.93 17.16 -9.10
N ALA A 213 20.22 17.48 -9.14
CA ALA A 213 21.22 16.57 -9.70
C ALA A 213 21.44 15.34 -8.81
N LEU A 214 21.53 15.53 -7.48
CA LEU A 214 21.63 14.41 -6.53
C LEU A 214 20.31 13.64 -6.41
N ALA A 215 19.18 14.32 -6.58
CA ALA A 215 17.86 13.68 -6.59
C ALA A 215 17.63 12.79 -7.83
N GLY A 216 18.39 13.00 -8.91
CA GLY A 216 18.37 12.17 -10.10
C GLY A 216 17.39 12.59 -11.20
N SER A 217 16.81 13.79 -11.12
CA SER A 217 15.95 14.35 -12.16
C SER A 217 15.91 15.88 -12.10
N PRO A 218 15.88 16.58 -13.26
CA PRO A 218 15.68 18.02 -13.29
C PRO A 218 14.20 18.47 -13.13
N HIS A 219 13.24 17.54 -13.18
CA HIS A 219 11.81 17.85 -13.25
C HIS A 219 11.22 18.19 -11.88
N ALA A 220 10.68 19.40 -11.74
CA ALA A 220 9.99 19.87 -10.54
C ALA A 220 8.46 19.76 -10.69
N PHE A 221 7.71 20.16 -9.66
CA PHE A 221 6.24 20.17 -9.66
C PHE A 221 5.63 20.79 -10.92
N GLU A 222 6.20 21.89 -11.42
CA GLU A 222 5.68 22.61 -12.58
C GLU A 222 5.81 21.82 -13.88
N ASP A 223 6.75 20.88 -13.97
CA ASP A 223 7.06 20.14 -15.20
C ASP A 223 6.11 18.95 -15.46
N TYR A 224 5.31 18.54 -14.47
CA TYR A 224 4.33 17.45 -14.62
C TYR A 224 2.96 17.98 -15.05
N GLU A 225 2.25 17.25 -15.91
CA GLU A 225 0.92 17.62 -16.40
C GLU A 225 -0.17 16.66 -15.90
N VAL A 226 -1.35 17.18 -15.54
CA VAL A 226 -2.49 16.31 -15.21
C VAL A 226 -2.91 15.52 -16.44
N GLY A 227 -3.03 14.19 -16.30
CA GLY A 227 -3.28 13.24 -17.38
C GLY A 227 -2.02 12.69 -18.04
N GLU A 228 -0.83 13.20 -17.69
CA GLU A 228 0.44 12.66 -18.13
C GLU A 228 0.59 11.21 -17.66
N LYS A 229 1.07 10.34 -18.57
CA LYS A 229 1.39 8.94 -18.30
C LYS A 229 2.88 8.69 -18.47
N ILE A 230 3.46 7.99 -17.51
CA ILE A 230 4.89 7.77 -17.41
C ILE A 230 5.13 6.26 -17.38
N ASP A 231 5.78 5.71 -18.41
CA ASP A 231 6.31 4.35 -18.39
C ASP A 231 7.62 4.37 -17.61
N HIS A 232 7.74 3.55 -16.56
CA HIS A 232 8.93 3.49 -15.73
C HIS A 232 10.03 2.59 -16.31
N VAL A 233 9.74 1.88 -17.42
CA VAL A 233 10.66 1.11 -18.27
C VAL A 233 11.26 -0.14 -17.62
N ASP A 234 11.81 0.00 -16.43
CA ASP A 234 12.55 -1.04 -15.73
C ASP A 234 11.65 -2.19 -15.26
N GLY A 235 12.21 -3.40 -15.23
CA GLY A 235 11.55 -4.61 -14.75
C GLY A 235 12.33 -5.26 -13.61
N MET A 236 11.65 -5.71 -12.56
CA MET A 236 12.24 -6.43 -11.43
C MET A 236 11.57 -7.78 -11.22
N THR A 237 12.32 -8.87 -11.38
CA THR A 237 11.84 -10.24 -11.09
C THR A 237 11.81 -10.48 -9.61
N VAL A 238 10.68 -11.00 -9.11
CA VAL A 238 10.50 -11.25 -7.69
C VAL A 238 10.89 -12.68 -7.32
N GLU A 239 11.73 -12.86 -6.31
CA GLU A 239 12.22 -14.18 -5.88
C GLU A 239 11.62 -14.64 -4.54
N GLU A 240 11.62 -15.96 -4.29
CA GLU A 240 11.02 -16.54 -3.07
C GLU A 240 11.65 -16.01 -1.77
N ALA A 241 12.98 -15.83 -1.76
CA ALA A 241 13.69 -15.43 -0.56
C ALA A 241 13.41 -13.96 -0.20
N GLU A 242 13.43 -13.06 -1.18
CA GLU A 242 13.30 -11.62 -0.94
C GLU A 242 11.90 -11.24 -0.45
N HIS A 243 10.82 -11.76 -1.04
CA HIS A 243 9.48 -11.40 -0.58
C HIS A 243 9.22 -11.93 0.83
N GLN A 244 9.76 -13.11 1.16
CA GLN A 244 9.66 -13.66 2.50
C GLN A 244 10.51 -12.85 3.49
N LEU A 245 11.69 -12.38 3.10
CA LEU A 245 12.53 -11.51 3.93
C LEU A 245 11.84 -10.16 4.18
N ALA A 246 11.27 -9.53 3.15
CA ALA A 246 10.45 -8.33 3.29
C ALA A 246 9.28 -8.57 4.24
N THR A 247 8.52 -9.64 4.03
CA THR A 247 7.35 -9.96 4.87
C THR A 247 7.76 -10.24 6.33
N ARG A 248 8.91 -10.87 6.58
CA ARG A 248 9.48 -11.08 7.93
C ARG A 248 9.97 -9.79 8.57
N LEU A 249 10.57 -8.88 7.79
CA LEU A 249 10.98 -7.54 8.25
C LEU A 249 9.78 -6.79 8.86
N TYR A 250 8.62 -6.90 8.22
CA TYR A 250 7.36 -6.30 8.67
C TYR A 250 6.69 -7.06 9.83
N GLN A 251 7.22 -8.24 10.20
CA GLN A 251 6.61 -9.19 11.12
C GLN A 251 5.16 -9.53 10.73
N ASN A 252 4.89 -9.57 9.42
CA ASN A 252 3.63 -10.05 8.86
C ASN A 252 3.65 -11.59 8.85
N THR A 253 2.59 -12.22 9.37
CA THR A 253 2.52 -13.67 9.58
C THR A 253 1.46 -14.37 8.71
N ALA A 254 0.97 -13.73 7.65
CA ALA A 254 0.01 -14.36 6.75
C ALA A 254 0.64 -15.61 6.09
N LYS A 255 -0.01 -16.76 6.30
CA LYS A 255 0.58 -18.08 6.02
C LYS A 255 0.90 -18.30 4.54
N VAL A 256 0.11 -17.70 3.65
CA VAL A 256 0.21 -17.83 2.19
C VAL A 256 1.56 -17.36 1.63
N HIS A 257 2.28 -16.50 2.36
CA HIS A 257 3.61 -16.00 1.98
C HIS A 257 4.74 -16.99 2.34
N PHE A 258 4.48 -17.93 3.27
CA PHE A 258 5.56 -18.70 3.89
C PHE A 258 5.48 -20.20 3.65
N ASP A 259 4.28 -20.78 3.77
CA ASP A 259 4.12 -22.23 3.86
C ASP A 259 3.95 -22.88 2.48
N ALA A 260 5.06 -23.21 1.83
CA ALA A 260 5.03 -23.90 0.55
C ALA A 260 4.37 -25.30 0.63
N LEU A 261 4.37 -25.97 1.78
CA LEU A 261 3.74 -27.28 1.93
C LEU A 261 2.22 -27.14 1.89
N ALA A 262 1.66 -26.24 2.70
CA ALA A 262 0.23 -25.97 2.69
C ALA A 262 -0.25 -25.37 1.36
N GLN A 263 0.57 -24.55 0.71
CA GLN A 263 0.18 -23.91 -0.56
C GLN A 263 0.20 -24.86 -1.77
N LYS A 264 0.81 -26.05 -1.69
CA LYS A 264 0.74 -27.07 -2.77
C LYS A 264 -0.69 -27.47 -3.10
N ASP A 265 -1.54 -27.55 -2.08
CA ASP A 265 -2.94 -27.94 -2.22
C ASP A 265 -3.88 -26.73 -2.41
N SER A 266 -3.32 -25.51 -2.45
CA SER A 266 -4.08 -24.30 -2.77
C SER A 266 -4.39 -24.21 -4.27
N ARG A 267 -5.33 -23.34 -4.66
CA ARG A 267 -5.66 -23.09 -6.07
C ARG A 267 -4.43 -22.77 -6.94
N PHE A 268 -3.44 -22.09 -6.37
CA PHE A 268 -2.26 -21.66 -7.11
C PHE A 268 -1.10 -22.65 -7.05
N GLY A 269 -1.13 -23.62 -6.12
CA GLY A 269 -0.08 -24.62 -5.95
C GLY A 269 1.29 -24.08 -5.49
N ARG A 270 1.37 -22.80 -5.13
CA ARG A 270 2.60 -22.10 -4.73
C ARG A 270 2.29 -20.91 -3.82
N ARG A 271 3.32 -20.40 -3.14
CA ARG A 271 3.21 -19.24 -2.23
C ARG A 271 2.77 -17.99 -2.97
N LEU A 272 1.90 -17.21 -2.35
CA LEU A 272 1.51 -15.89 -2.83
C LEU A 272 2.46 -14.84 -2.27
N ILE A 273 2.92 -13.91 -3.11
CA ILE A 273 3.70 -12.77 -2.65
C ILE A 273 2.78 -11.78 -1.93
N TYR A 274 3.26 -11.21 -0.83
CA TYR A 274 2.56 -10.13 -0.14
C TYR A 274 2.36 -8.93 -1.07
N GLY A 275 1.11 -8.52 -1.28
CA GLY A 275 0.79 -7.40 -2.17
C GLY A 275 1.50 -6.07 -1.83
N GLY A 276 1.91 -5.86 -0.57
CA GLY A 276 2.74 -4.71 -0.23
C GLY A 276 4.16 -4.74 -0.83
N VAL A 277 4.71 -5.93 -1.13
CA VAL A 277 5.94 -6.05 -1.91
C VAL A 277 5.73 -5.52 -3.32
N ALA A 278 4.58 -5.81 -3.95
CA ALA A 278 4.25 -5.24 -5.25
C ALA A 278 4.15 -3.70 -5.21
N ILE A 279 3.56 -3.14 -4.14
CA ILE A 279 3.52 -1.67 -3.92
C ILE A 279 4.93 -1.09 -3.81
N SER A 280 5.78 -1.69 -2.97
CA SER A 280 7.15 -1.22 -2.76
C SER A 280 8.03 -1.31 -4.02
N LEU A 281 7.93 -2.41 -4.77
CA LEU A 281 8.67 -2.58 -6.03
C LEU A 281 8.18 -1.62 -7.11
N ALA A 282 6.87 -1.50 -7.29
CA ALA A 282 6.30 -0.54 -8.23
C ALA A 282 6.73 0.90 -7.88
N ARG A 283 6.78 1.23 -6.58
CA ARG A 283 7.24 2.52 -6.10
C ARG A 283 8.74 2.74 -6.35
N ALA A 284 9.58 1.73 -6.17
CA ALA A 284 11.01 1.81 -6.49
C ALA A 284 11.24 2.00 -7.99
N LEU A 285 10.51 1.27 -8.84
CA LEU A 285 10.52 1.45 -10.30
C LEU A 285 10.09 2.86 -10.70
N ALA A 286 9.07 3.41 -10.03
CA ALA A 286 8.58 4.76 -10.26
C ALA A 286 9.62 5.86 -10.07
N PHE A 287 10.76 5.58 -9.43
CA PHE A 287 11.88 6.52 -9.39
C PHE A 287 12.26 6.99 -10.80
N ASN A 288 12.25 6.09 -11.79
CA ASN A 288 12.45 6.46 -13.19
C ASN A 288 11.24 7.23 -13.72
N GLY A 289 11.34 8.56 -13.72
CA GLY A 289 10.27 9.48 -14.13
C GLY A 289 9.59 10.22 -12.97
N LEU A 290 9.68 9.75 -11.72
CA LEU A 290 9.14 10.44 -10.53
C LEU A 290 10.18 10.60 -9.40
N ALA A 291 11.47 10.67 -9.72
CA ALA A 291 12.57 10.77 -8.75
C ALA A 291 12.40 11.90 -7.72
N ASN A 292 11.80 13.03 -8.14
CA ASN A 292 11.59 14.20 -7.29
C ASN A 292 10.27 14.18 -6.49
N ALA A 293 9.45 13.13 -6.59
CA ALA A 293 8.24 13.00 -5.78
C ALA A 293 8.44 11.98 -4.63
N PRO A 294 9.42 12.11 -3.71
CA PRO A 294 9.86 11.01 -2.83
C PRO A 294 8.85 10.68 -1.73
N LEU A 295 8.20 11.69 -1.16
CA LEU A 295 7.47 11.55 0.09
C LEU A 295 5.99 11.27 -0.15
N MET A 296 5.56 10.04 0.11
CA MET A 296 4.14 9.68 0.10
C MET A 296 3.42 10.34 1.29
N LEU A 297 2.39 11.14 1.00
CA LEU A 297 1.61 11.88 2.00
C LEU A 297 0.30 11.18 2.37
N ALA A 298 -0.29 10.46 1.41
CA ALA A 298 -1.56 9.78 1.61
C ALA A 298 -1.76 8.61 0.66
N ILE A 299 -2.57 7.64 1.06
CA ILE A 299 -3.03 6.52 0.24
C ILE A 299 -4.55 6.67 0.08
N ASN A 300 -4.98 7.01 -1.13
CA ASN A 300 -6.39 7.19 -1.45
C ASN A 300 -7.07 5.85 -1.69
N GLY A 301 -6.35 4.91 -2.31
CA GLY A 301 -6.84 3.58 -2.61
C GLY A 301 -5.76 2.64 -3.10
N GLY A 302 -6.04 1.34 -3.06
CA GLY A 302 -5.15 0.35 -3.63
C GLY A 302 -5.88 -0.96 -3.86
N ARG A 303 -5.59 -1.62 -4.98
CA ARG A 303 -6.17 -2.92 -5.35
C ARG A 303 -5.06 -3.87 -5.78
N HIS A 304 -5.03 -5.04 -5.15
CA HIS A 304 -4.24 -6.18 -5.62
C HIS A 304 -5.12 -6.96 -6.59
N VAL A 305 -4.95 -6.67 -7.88
CA VAL A 305 -5.86 -7.08 -8.94
C VAL A 305 -5.70 -8.55 -9.29
N ASN A 306 -4.46 -8.96 -9.54
CA ASN A 306 -4.07 -10.33 -9.84
C ASN A 306 -2.92 -10.75 -8.91
N PRO A 307 -2.78 -12.05 -8.60
CA PRO A 307 -1.73 -12.53 -7.73
C PRO A 307 -0.35 -12.36 -8.37
N LEU A 308 0.63 -12.14 -7.49
CA LEU A 308 2.05 -12.09 -7.81
C LEU A 308 2.75 -13.31 -7.21
N PHE A 309 3.65 -13.92 -7.98
CA PHE A 309 4.38 -15.12 -7.59
C PHE A 309 5.88 -14.99 -7.86
N ALA A 310 6.68 -15.78 -7.15
CA ALA A 310 8.10 -15.81 -7.44
C ALA A 310 8.36 -16.27 -8.89
N GLY A 311 9.32 -15.62 -9.54
CA GLY A 311 9.63 -15.74 -10.96
C GLY A 311 8.86 -14.76 -11.86
N ASP A 312 7.81 -14.10 -11.36
CA ASP A 312 7.15 -13.03 -12.11
C ASP A 312 8.04 -11.76 -12.14
N THR A 313 8.08 -11.07 -13.27
CA THR A 313 8.79 -9.78 -13.43
C THR A 313 7.81 -8.62 -13.40
N LEU A 314 7.93 -7.73 -12.42
CA LEU A 314 7.13 -6.52 -12.33
C LEU A 314 7.71 -5.36 -13.12
N TYR A 315 6.86 -4.72 -13.90
CA TYR A 315 7.02 -3.39 -14.47
C TYR A 315 5.98 -2.46 -13.86
N ALA A 316 6.16 -1.15 -14.03
CA ALA A 316 5.20 -0.18 -13.55
C ALA A 316 5.05 1.02 -14.50
N TRP A 317 3.90 1.67 -14.42
CA TRP A 317 3.66 2.98 -15.03
C TRP A 317 2.80 3.84 -14.10
N SER A 318 2.90 5.16 -14.25
CA SER A 318 2.12 6.11 -13.46
C SER A 318 1.28 7.06 -14.30
N GLU A 319 0.17 7.54 -13.74
CA GLU A 319 -0.64 8.65 -14.27
C GLU A 319 -0.69 9.78 -13.23
N VAL A 320 -0.45 11.02 -13.66
CA VAL A 320 -0.66 12.21 -12.82
C VAL A 320 -2.15 12.55 -12.82
N LEU A 321 -2.86 12.20 -11.75
CA LEU A 321 -4.30 12.39 -11.62
C LEU A 321 -4.69 13.81 -11.21
N ALA A 322 -3.88 14.46 -10.38
CA ALA A 322 -4.14 15.81 -9.88
C ALA A 322 -2.84 16.45 -9.37
N LYS A 323 -2.86 17.77 -9.25
CA LYS A 323 -1.77 18.60 -8.73
C LYS A 323 -2.33 19.57 -7.70
N GLU A 324 -1.64 19.73 -6.58
CA GLU A 324 -2.04 20.65 -5.50
C GLU A 324 -0.82 21.42 -4.99
N ASP A 325 -1.02 22.70 -4.68
CA ASP A 325 0.02 23.54 -4.08
C ASP A 325 -0.14 23.53 -2.55
N LEU A 326 0.86 23.02 -1.83
CA LEU A 326 0.89 22.97 -0.37
C LEU A 326 1.70 24.14 0.24
N GLY A 327 2.02 25.15 -0.57
CA GLY A 327 2.87 26.27 -0.17
C GLY A 327 4.34 25.93 -0.35
N ALA A 328 4.94 25.29 0.65
CA ALA A 328 6.38 24.94 0.67
C ALA A 328 6.73 23.81 -0.32
N ALA A 329 5.75 23.04 -0.76
CA ALA A 329 5.92 21.95 -1.73
C ALA A 329 4.70 21.85 -2.64
N GLY A 330 4.86 21.20 -3.79
CA GLY A 330 3.75 20.70 -4.57
C GLY A 330 3.35 19.31 -4.10
N ALA A 331 2.14 18.87 -4.45
CA ALA A 331 1.69 17.50 -4.29
C ALA A 331 1.12 16.97 -5.60
N LEU A 332 1.54 15.77 -5.99
CA LEU A 332 0.98 15.04 -7.13
C LEU A 332 0.09 13.92 -6.59
N ARG A 333 -1.15 13.83 -7.09
CA ARG A 333 -1.94 12.61 -6.96
C ARG A 333 -1.54 11.70 -8.09
N LEU A 334 -1.08 10.51 -7.76
CA LEU A 334 -0.50 9.57 -8.70
C LEU A 334 -1.29 8.28 -8.65
N ARG A 335 -1.64 7.78 -9.84
CA ARG A 335 -2.06 6.39 -10.01
C ARG A 335 -0.83 5.60 -10.45
N LEU A 336 -0.41 4.63 -9.66
CA LEU A 336 0.67 3.72 -9.97
C LEU A 336 0.08 2.34 -10.26
N VAL A 337 0.37 1.83 -11.44
CA VAL A 337 -0.08 0.51 -11.89
C VAL A 337 1.14 -0.37 -12.10
N ALA A 338 1.09 -1.60 -11.58
CA ALA A 338 2.14 -2.60 -11.80
C ALA A 338 1.59 -3.78 -12.59
N ALA A 339 2.39 -4.27 -13.54
CA ALA A 339 2.03 -5.37 -14.41
C ALA A 339 3.20 -6.36 -14.59
N LYS A 340 2.89 -7.60 -14.97
CA LYS A 340 3.87 -8.67 -15.21
C LYS A 340 4.52 -8.64 -16.60
N ARG A 341 4.43 -7.49 -17.28
CA ARG A 341 4.96 -7.24 -18.62
C ARG A 341 5.33 -5.77 -18.79
N PRO A 342 6.19 -5.41 -19.76
CA PRO A 342 6.47 -4.02 -20.08
C PRO A 342 5.20 -3.19 -20.28
N CYS A 343 5.23 -1.94 -19.79
CA CYS A 343 4.05 -1.06 -19.69
C CYS A 343 4.00 0.02 -20.77
N THR A 344 4.61 -0.21 -21.93
CA THR A 344 4.69 0.76 -23.05
C THR A 344 3.33 1.19 -23.60
N ASP A 345 2.28 0.41 -23.38
CA ASP A 345 0.88 0.65 -23.76
C ASP A 345 -0.02 1.02 -22.57
N PHE A 346 0.56 1.19 -21.37
CA PHE A 346 -0.14 1.56 -20.14
C PHE A 346 -1.30 0.61 -19.77
N PRO A 347 -1.03 -0.69 -19.50
CA PRO A 347 -2.08 -1.67 -19.20
C PRO A 347 -2.92 -1.24 -18.00
N ALA A 348 -4.24 -1.31 -18.16
CA ALA A 348 -5.21 -0.85 -17.16
C ALA A 348 -6.52 -1.66 -17.26
N LYS A 349 -7.65 -0.99 -17.08
CA LYS A 349 -8.98 -1.57 -17.35
C LYS A 349 -9.31 -1.44 -18.83
N ASN A 350 -9.99 -2.44 -19.38
CA ASN A 350 -10.65 -2.36 -20.68
C ASN A 350 -11.96 -1.55 -20.58
N ASP A 351 -12.63 -1.34 -21.72
CA ASP A 351 -13.89 -0.59 -21.79
C ASP A 351 -15.05 -1.23 -21.00
N ALA A 352 -14.96 -2.54 -20.71
CA ALA A 352 -15.92 -3.25 -19.86
C ALA A 352 -15.64 -3.05 -18.35
N GLY A 353 -14.51 -2.42 -17.99
CA GLY A 353 -14.08 -2.18 -16.61
C GLY A 353 -13.27 -3.32 -15.98
N ASP A 354 -12.99 -4.39 -16.75
CA ASP A 354 -12.15 -5.50 -16.33
C ASP A 354 -10.67 -5.11 -16.46
N TYR A 355 -9.86 -5.49 -15.48
CA TYR A 355 -8.42 -5.27 -15.57
C TYR A 355 -7.77 -6.25 -16.56
N ASP A 356 -6.73 -5.76 -17.26
CA ASP A 356 -5.76 -6.60 -17.95
C ASP A 356 -5.23 -7.69 -16.99
N SER A 357 -5.12 -8.93 -17.48
CA SER A 357 -4.70 -10.10 -16.70
C SER A 357 -3.27 -10.01 -16.16
N ASP A 358 -2.44 -9.15 -16.76
CA ASP A 358 -1.07 -8.93 -16.31
C ASP A 358 -0.96 -7.87 -15.23
N VAL A 359 -1.99 -7.03 -15.04
CA VAL A 359 -2.01 -6.00 -13.97
C VAL A 359 -2.17 -6.68 -12.62
N VAL A 360 -1.23 -6.46 -11.72
CA VAL A 360 -1.27 -6.98 -10.35
C VAL A 360 -1.62 -5.92 -9.31
N LEU A 361 -1.35 -4.64 -9.60
CA LEU A 361 -1.54 -3.53 -8.67
C LEU A 361 -2.15 -2.34 -9.39
N ASP A 362 -3.12 -1.69 -8.73
CA ASP A 362 -3.63 -0.36 -9.07
C ASP A 362 -3.69 0.46 -7.78
N PHE A 363 -2.82 1.46 -7.66
CA PHE A 363 -2.54 2.16 -6.41
C PHE A 363 -2.66 3.68 -6.59
N ASP A 364 -3.45 4.33 -5.76
CA ASP A 364 -3.75 5.78 -5.82
C ASP A 364 -3.26 6.45 -4.55
N TYR A 365 -2.34 7.40 -4.69
CA TYR A 365 -1.66 8.04 -3.57
C TYR A 365 -1.33 9.51 -3.87
N TRP A 366 -1.01 10.26 -2.83
CA TRP A 366 -0.42 11.60 -2.94
C TRP A 366 1.07 11.54 -2.60
N ALA A 367 1.89 12.27 -3.34
CA ALA A 367 3.31 12.46 -3.04
C ALA A 367 3.73 13.94 -3.10
N ALA A 368 4.55 14.37 -2.15
CA ALA A 368 5.17 15.69 -2.15
C ALA A 368 6.31 15.76 -3.17
N ILE A 369 6.48 16.92 -3.80
CA ILE A 369 7.49 17.20 -4.83
C ILE A 369 7.98 18.66 -4.67
N PRO A 370 9.29 18.95 -4.86
CA PRO A 370 9.79 20.32 -4.83
C PRO A 370 9.22 21.17 -5.96
N LYS A 371 9.13 22.46 -5.70
CA LYS A 371 8.73 23.50 -6.66
C LYS A 371 9.96 24.32 -7.07
N ARG A 372 9.85 25.05 -8.17
CA ARG A 372 10.88 26.03 -8.60
C ARG A 372 10.58 27.46 -8.17
#